data_AF-A0A660RZL3-F1
#
_entry.id   AF-A0A660RZL3-F1
#
_cell.length_a   1.000
_cell.length_b   1.000
_cell.length_c   1.000
_cell.angle_alpha   90.00
_cell.angle_beta   90.00
_cell.angle_gamma   90.00
#
_symmetry.space_group_name_H-M   'P 1'
#
loop_
_entity.id
_entity.type
_entity.pdbx_description
1 polymer ?
#
loop_
_entity_poly.entity_id
_entity_poly.type
_entity_poly.pdbx_seq_one_letter_code
_entity_poly.pdbx_strand_id
1 'polypeptide(L)' 'MISKEFVKRFKPDLEGLRKILRYYSYIDKSHILYIGDNWKDKLIASQEGLNFFEIKGVGKDG' A
#
# COMPACT_ATOMS: atom_id res chain seq x y z
N MET A 1 9.60 -10.35 -0.61
CA MET A 1 9.41 -8.95 -1.07
C MET A 1 8.60 -8.99 -2.36
N ILE A 2 7.46 -8.29 -2.45
CA ILE A 2 6.68 -8.18 -3.70
C ILE A 2 7.03 -6.84 -4.33
N SER A 3 7.80 -6.88 -5.41
CA SER A 3 8.17 -5.72 -6.23
C SER A 3 7.28 -5.60 -7.48
N LYS A 4 7.51 -4.56 -8.28
CA LYS A 4 6.69 -4.23 -9.44
C LYS A 4 6.63 -5.37 -10.47
N GLU A 5 7.70 -6.13 -10.66
CA GLU A 5 7.72 -7.26 -11.59
C GLU A 5 6.75 -8.40 -11.22
N PHE A 6 6.26 -8.45 -9.99
CA PHE A 6 5.31 -9.48 -9.54
C PHE A 6 3.84 -9.10 -9.73
N VAL A 7 3.54 -7.94 -10.31
CA VAL A 7 2.16 -7.45 -10.51
C VAL A 7 1.93 -6.98 -11.94
N LYS A 8 0.72 -7.20 -12.47
CA LYS A 8 0.34 -6.68 -13.78
C LYS A 8 -0.14 -5.24 -13.68
N ARG A 9 -0.80 -4.89 -12.58
CA ARG A 9 -1.34 -3.56 -12.31
C ARG A 9 -0.70 -2.95 -11.07
N PHE A 10 -0.37 -1.67 -11.18
CA PHE A 10 0.28 -0.88 -10.12
C PHE A 10 -0.72 0.04 -9.44
N LYS A 11 -0.33 0.57 -8.27
CA LYS A 11 -1.08 1.60 -7.56
C LYS A 11 -1.60 2.66 -8.55
N PRO A 12 -2.89 3.01 -8.54
CA PRO A 12 -3.86 2.74 -7.47
C PRO A 12 -4.55 1.36 -7.49
N ASP A 13 -4.13 0.41 -8.33
CA ASP A 13 -4.68 -0.95 -8.29
C ASP A 13 -4.23 -1.72 -7.03
N LEU A 14 -5.13 -2.53 -6.47
CA LEU A 14 -4.93 -3.28 -5.22
C LEU A 14 -4.16 -4.60 -5.41
N GLU A 15 -3.84 -5.02 -6.63
CA GLU A 15 -3.21 -6.32 -6.92
C GLU A 15 -1.96 -6.57 -6.07
N GLY A 16 -1.03 -5.61 -6.06
CA GLY A 16 0.21 -5.73 -5.28
C GLY A 16 -0.05 -5.80 -3.78
N LEU A 17 -0.88 -4.89 -3.25
CA LEU A 17 -1.19 -4.85 -1.82
C LEU A 17 -1.88 -6.13 -1.37
N ARG A 18 -2.87 -6.62 -2.12
CA ARG A 18 -3.58 -7.87 -1.81
C ARG A 18 -2.68 -9.10 -1.87
N LYS A 19 -1.72 -9.14 -2.81
CA LYS A 19 -0.72 -10.22 -2.82
C LYS A 19 0.11 -10.18 -1.54
N ILE A 20 0.56 -9.00 -1.09
CA ILE A 20 1.31 -8.87 0.18
C ILE A 20 0.44 -9.33 1.35
N LEU A 21 -0.78 -8.82 1.48
CA LEU A 21 -1.68 -9.14 2.59
C LEU A 21 -2.02 -10.63 2.68
N ARG A 22 -2.08 -11.35 1.54
CA ARG A 22 -2.29 -12.81 1.53
C ARG A 22 -1.14 -13.58 2.20
N TYR A 23 0.10 -13.12 2.11
CA TYR A 23 1.23 -13.76 2.81
C TYR A 23 1.17 -13.54 4.33
N TYR A 24 0.44 -12.52 4.78
CA TYR A 24 0.29 -12.15 6.18
C TYR A 24 -1.17 -12.25 6.64
N SER A 25 -1.96 -13.17 6.05
CA SER A 25 -3.40 -13.28 6.32
C SER A 25 -3.74 -13.65 7.76
N TYR A 26 -2.75 -14.08 8.54
CA TYR A 26 -2.86 -14.38 9.96
C TYR A 26 -2.69 -13.14 10.85
N ILE A 27 -2.31 -11.99 10.29
CA ILE A 27 -2.19 -10.71 11.00
C ILE A 27 -3.48 -9.92 10.78
N ASP A 28 -4.09 -9.45 11.87
CA ASP A 28 -5.21 -8.53 11.78
C ASP A 28 -4.77 -7.22 11.11
N LYS A 29 -5.56 -6.75 10.13
CA LYS A 29 -5.26 -5.54 9.36
C LYS A 29 -5.09 -4.29 10.22
N SER A 30 -5.76 -4.22 11.37
CA SER A 30 -5.61 -3.12 12.35
C SER A 30 -4.22 -3.08 12.99
N HIS A 31 -3.43 -4.15 12.88
CA HIS A 31 -2.03 -4.21 13.33
C HIS A 31 -1.02 -3.96 12.19
N ILE A 32 -1.49 -3.63 10.98
CA ILE A 32 -0.63 -3.37 9.83
C ILE A 32 -0.56 -1.86 9.59
N LEU A 33 0.67 -1.33 9.51
CA LEU A 33 0.95 0.05 9.12
C LEU A 33 1.43 0.10 7.66
N TYR A 34 0.70 0.83 6.82
CA TYR A 34 1.10 1.17 5.47
C TYR A 34 1.79 2.53 5.44
N ILE A 35 2.98 2.61 4.84
CA ILE A 35 3.78 3.83 4.75
C ILE A 35 3.97 4.20 3.28
N GLY A 36 3.67 5.45 2.91
CA GLY A 36 3.80 5.94 1.52
C GLY A 36 3.84 7.47 1.43
N ASP A 37 4.07 8.00 0.25
CA ASP A 37 4.40 9.42 0.03
C ASP A 37 3.45 10.16 -0.93
N ASN A 38 2.47 9.46 -1.50
CA ASN A 38 1.58 10.04 -2.49
C ASN A 38 0.12 9.62 -2.28
N TRP A 39 -0.78 10.28 -2.99
CA TRP A 39 -2.23 10.03 -2.88
C TRP A 39 -2.65 8.60 -3.24
N LYS A 40 -1.91 7.90 -4.11
CA LYS A 40 -2.23 6.53 -4.53
C LYS A 40 -2.01 5.56 -3.37
N ASP A 41 -0.99 5.80 -2.55
CA ASP A 41 -0.72 5.02 -1.33
C ASP A 41 -1.83 5.17 -0.30
N LYS A 42 -2.25 6.40 -0.05
CA LYS A 42 -3.37 6.71 0.84
C LYS A 42 -4.65 6.01 0.39
N LEU A 43 -4.94 6.07 -0.92
CA LEU A 43 -6.13 5.45 -1.50
C LEU A 43 -6.16 3.94 -1.28
N ILE A 44 -5.09 3.22 -1.64
CA ILE A 44 -5.07 1.76 -1.52
C ILE A 44 -5.07 1.30 -0.06
N ALA A 45 -4.42 2.02 0.85
CA ALA A 45 -4.43 1.71 2.28
C ALA A 45 -5.86 1.86 2.85
N SER A 46 -6.56 2.94 2.49
CA SER A 46 -7.94 3.17 2.89
C SER A 46 -8.90 2.11 2.35
N GLN A 47 -8.75 1.70 1.09
CA GLN A 47 -9.59 0.66 0.48
C GLN A 47 -9.41 -0.72 1.13
N GLU A 48 -8.22 -1.00 1.67
CA GLU A 48 -7.94 -2.26 2.36
C GLU A 48 -8.14 -2.17 3.88
N GLY A 49 -8.52 -1.01 4.43
CA GLY A 49 -8.73 -0.80 5.86
C GLY A 49 -7.44 -0.87 6.68
N LEU A 50 -6.32 -0.40 6.12
CA LEU A 50 -5.03 -0.36 6.79
C LEU A 50 -4.78 0.99 7.46
N ASN A 51 -4.03 1.00 8.56
CA ASN A 51 -3.49 2.23 9.10
C ASN A 51 -2.51 2.83 8.09
N PHE A 52 -2.62 4.13 7.81
CA PHE A 52 -1.77 4.81 6.84
C PHE A 52 -0.94 5.90 7.50
N PHE A 53 0.37 5.89 7.26
CA PHE A 53 1.28 6.97 7.61
C PHE A 53 1.85 7.60 6.35
N GLU A 54 1.53 8.88 6.15
CA GLU A 54 2.01 9.67 5.03
C GLU A 54 3.40 10.23 5.36
N ILE A 55 4.38 9.91 4.52
CA ILE A 55 5.67 10.58 4.51
C ILE A 55 5.56 11.74 3.52
N LYS A 56 5.64 12.97 4.04
CA LYS A 56 5.77 14.14 3.17
C LYS A 56 7.18 14.14 2.57
N GLY A 57 7.30 13.78 1.31
CA GLY A 57 8.53 13.99 0.56
C GLY A 57 8.83 15.48 0.44
N VAL A 58 10.11 15.83 0.32
CA VAL A 58 10.55 17.20 -0.03
C VAL A 58 10.45 17.45 -1.55
N GLY A 59 9.82 16.54 -2.30
CA GLY A 59 9.83 16.48 -3.76
C GLY A 59 8.50 16.97 -4.36
N LYS A 60 8.62 17.81 -5.39
CA LYS A 60 7.56 18.54 -6.07
C LYS A 60 6.37 17.64 -6.42
N ASP A 61 5.19 18.01 -5.93
CA ASP A 61 3.92 17.64 -6.56
C ASP A 61 4.05 17.89 -8.07
N GLY A 62 3.98 16.81 -8.84
CA GLY A 62 3.88 16.81 -10.29
C GLY A 62 2.44 16.66 -10.72
#